data_AF-A0A252EDD5-F1
#
_entry.id   AF-A0A252EDD5-F1
#
_cell.length_a   1.000
_cell.length_b   1.000
_cell.length_c   1.000
_cell.angle_alpha   90.00
_cell.angle_beta   90.00
_cell.angle_gamma   90.00
#
_symmetry.space_group_name_H-M   'P 1'
#
loop_
_entity.id
_entity.type
_entity.pdbx_description
1 polymer ?
#
loop_
_entity_poly.entity_id
_entity_poly.type
_entity_poly.pdbx_seq_one_letter_code
_entity_poly.pdbx_strand_id
1 'polypeptide(L)'
;MENCGLGWENRVLDAALTASAQVSALPVENLRNQQGAASLGWRVPGTAATLTISHPPAGPWRAFGLFRTNLTATAQIAVTVLSGGNTLWQGTAQAVANGQILLVAPMAVTGDTATIQITDAANPDGFLSIPLAYAGPIWQPVRNYSTDSTADRTLGQDSVTTLGGAEFVSTRWYQRK
;
A
#
# COMPACT_ATOMS: atom_id res chain seq x y z
N MET A 1 -2.42 -1.19 -17.61
CA MET A 1 -3.71 -1.02 -16.92
C MET A 1 -3.38 -0.66 -15.49
N GLU A 2 -3.53 0.62 -15.15
CA GLU A 2 -3.26 1.10 -13.80
C GLU A 2 -4.48 0.82 -12.92
N ASN A 3 -4.28 0.07 -11.84
CA ASN A 3 -5.35 -0.28 -10.92
C ASN A 3 -5.34 0.70 -9.73
N CYS A 4 -6.33 1.58 -9.66
CA CYS A 4 -6.66 2.33 -8.45
C CYS A 4 -7.29 1.40 -7.40
N GLY A 5 -6.74 1.45 -6.18
CA GLY A 5 -7.29 0.77 -5.00
C GLY A 5 -7.38 1.76 -3.83
N LEU A 6 -8.47 1.68 -3.08
CA LEU A 6 -8.72 2.52 -1.91
C LEU A 6 -8.73 1.64 -0.65
N GLY A 7 -7.76 1.85 0.24
CA GLY A 7 -7.76 1.27 1.57
C GLY A 7 -8.49 2.19 2.55
N TRP A 8 -9.47 1.66 3.28
CA TRP A 8 -10.26 2.44 4.25
C TRP A 8 -9.94 2.09 5.71
N GLU A 9 -9.39 0.91 5.95
CA GLU A 9 -9.04 0.40 7.28
C GLU A 9 -7.59 -0.02 7.26
N ASN A 10 -6.76 0.62 8.09
CA ASN A 10 -5.38 0.20 8.30
C ASN A 10 -5.29 -0.54 9.65
N ARG A 11 -5.22 -1.86 9.57
CA ARG A 11 -5.19 -2.73 10.76
C ARG A 11 -3.90 -2.61 11.56
N VAL A 12 -2.85 -1.98 11.01
CA VAL A 12 -1.61 -1.70 11.75
C VAL A 12 -1.88 -0.75 12.91
N LEU A 13 -2.88 0.12 12.81
CA LEU A 13 -3.14 1.18 13.79
C LEU A 13 -3.70 0.65 15.11
N ASP A 14 -4.48 -0.42 15.06
CA ASP A 14 -5.25 -0.98 16.18
C ASP A 14 -4.90 -2.45 16.50
N ALA A 15 -4.13 -3.14 15.66
CA ALA A 15 -3.62 -4.49 15.93
C ALA A 15 -2.60 -4.55 17.08
N ALA A 16 -2.45 -5.74 17.64
CA ALA A 16 -1.27 -6.09 18.43
C ALA A 16 -0.08 -6.32 17.47
N LEU A 17 0.97 -5.50 17.63
CA LEU A 17 2.16 -5.55 16.80
C LEU A 17 3.30 -6.24 17.55
N THR A 18 4.01 -7.14 16.87
CA THR A 18 5.28 -7.66 17.36
C THR A 18 6.32 -7.66 16.24
N ALA A 19 7.58 -7.50 16.61
CA ALA A 19 8.70 -7.44 15.70
C ALA A 19 9.77 -8.45 16.12
N SER A 20 10.44 -9.08 15.14
CA SER A 20 11.57 -9.99 15.42
C SER A 20 12.79 -9.26 15.99
N ALA A 21 12.96 -7.98 15.66
CA ALA A 21 14.05 -7.14 16.13
C ALA A 21 13.64 -5.67 16.09
N GLN A 22 14.14 -4.88 17.03
CA GLN A 22 13.91 -3.44 17.08
C GLN A 22 14.96 -2.72 17.91
N VAL A 23 15.20 -1.45 17.61
CA VAL A 23 15.94 -0.54 18.47
C VAL A 23 14.98 0.00 19.55
N SER A 24 15.41 0.04 20.81
CA SER A 24 14.56 0.40 21.95
C SER A 24 13.89 1.78 21.83
N ALA A 25 14.58 2.76 21.26
CA ALA A 25 14.05 4.11 21.06
C ALA A 25 13.09 4.24 19.86
N LEU A 26 13.05 3.25 18.97
CA LEU A 26 12.31 3.27 17.71
C LEU A 26 11.56 1.94 17.52
N PRO A 27 10.61 1.63 18.41
CA PRO A 27 9.98 0.31 18.46
C PRO A 27 8.85 0.18 17.42
N VAL A 28 8.34 -1.04 17.26
CA VAL A 28 7.33 -1.39 16.24
C VAL A 28 6.01 -0.63 16.42
N GLU A 29 5.67 -0.24 17.65
CA GLU A 29 4.45 0.51 17.98
C GLU A 29 4.39 1.88 17.29
N ASN A 30 5.53 2.42 16.89
CA ASN A 30 5.56 3.69 16.16
C ASN A 30 4.86 3.61 14.79
N LEU A 31 4.68 2.41 14.22
CA LEU A 31 3.92 2.21 12.98
C LEU A 31 2.44 2.59 13.11
N ARG A 32 1.94 2.80 14.33
CA ARG A 32 0.60 3.35 14.58
C ARG A 32 0.50 4.85 14.24
N ASN A 33 1.60 5.51 13.92
CA ASN A 33 1.58 6.89 13.44
C ASN A 33 1.15 6.96 11.96
N GLN A 34 0.06 7.66 11.69
CA GLN A 34 -0.49 7.82 10.33
C GLN A 34 0.35 8.75 9.43
N GLN A 35 1.27 9.54 9.99
CA GLN A 35 2.03 10.54 9.24
C GLN A 35 3.38 10.04 8.76
N GLY A 36 3.94 8.98 9.35
CA GLY A 36 5.21 8.37 8.93
C GLY A 36 6.42 9.30 9.00
N ALA A 37 6.69 9.89 10.18
CA ALA A 37 7.88 10.71 10.40
C ALA A 37 9.14 9.83 10.52
N ALA A 38 10.19 10.12 9.76
CA ALA A 38 11.42 9.32 9.75
C ALA A 38 12.12 9.27 11.13
N SER A 39 12.01 10.34 11.92
CA SER A 39 12.53 10.43 13.29
C SER A 39 11.80 9.52 14.29
N LEU A 40 10.63 9.01 13.91
CA LEU A 40 9.80 8.13 14.73
C LEU A 40 9.59 6.77 14.05
N GLY A 41 10.26 6.43 12.95
CA GLY A 41 9.98 5.16 12.29
C GLY A 41 10.42 3.94 13.10
N TRP A 42 9.74 2.80 12.93
CA TRP A 42 10.23 1.54 13.48
C TRP A 42 11.60 1.24 12.87
N ARG A 43 12.60 0.96 13.71
CA ARG A 43 13.97 0.71 13.28
C ARG A 43 14.45 -0.66 13.73
N VAL A 44 15.07 -1.36 12.80
CA VAL A 44 15.64 -2.70 12.98
C VAL A 44 17.16 -2.60 12.91
N PRO A 45 17.91 -3.08 13.92
CA PRO A 45 19.37 -3.09 13.91
C PRO A 45 19.92 -4.23 13.04
N GLY A 46 19.63 -4.21 11.75
CA GLY A 46 20.04 -5.21 10.77
C GLY A 46 19.28 -5.06 9.46
N THR A 47 19.47 -6.00 8.54
CA THR A 47 18.92 -5.95 7.17
C THR A 47 17.78 -6.93 6.91
N ALA A 48 17.27 -7.58 7.96
CA ALA A 48 16.13 -8.48 7.90
C ALA A 48 15.26 -8.33 9.15
N ALA A 49 13.95 -8.42 8.98
CA ALA A 49 12.98 -8.33 10.06
C ALA A 49 11.70 -9.07 9.75
N THR A 50 10.93 -9.43 10.78
CA THR A 50 9.55 -9.87 10.65
C THR A 50 8.66 -8.95 11.48
N LEU A 51 7.66 -8.36 10.84
CA LEU A 51 6.55 -7.67 11.47
C LEU A 51 5.36 -8.63 11.55
N THR A 52 4.81 -8.82 12.73
CA THR A 52 3.57 -9.58 12.94
C THR A 52 2.47 -8.65 13.40
N ILE A 53 1.32 -8.75 12.74
CA ILE A 53 0.13 -7.93 12.95
C ILE A 53 -0.99 -8.87 13.34
N SER A 54 -1.34 -8.94 14.62
CA SER A 54 -2.45 -9.75 15.12
C SER A 54 -3.68 -8.88 15.38
N HIS A 55 -4.77 -9.20 14.70
CA HIS A 55 -6.03 -8.46 14.73
C HIS A 55 -7.21 -9.45 14.78
N PRO A 56 -7.45 -10.10 15.93
CA PRO A 56 -8.67 -10.87 16.15
C PRO A 56 -9.86 -9.93 16.45
N PRO A 57 -11.10 -10.27 16.03
CA PRO A 57 -11.49 -11.47 15.29
C PRO A 57 -11.01 -11.44 13.83
N ALA A 58 -10.98 -12.62 13.18
CA ALA A 58 -10.56 -12.73 11.80
C ALA A 58 -11.36 -11.79 10.88
N GLY A 59 -10.65 -11.08 9.99
CA GLY A 59 -11.24 -10.12 9.08
C GLY A 59 -10.44 -9.97 7.78
N PRO A 60 -10.87 -9.10 6.86
CA PRO A 60 -10.33 -9.07 5.51
C PRO A 60 -8.94 -8.41 5.43
N TRP A 61 -8.02 -9.07 4.73
CA TRP A 61 -6.71 -8.58 4.34
C TRP A 61 -6.59 -8.58 2.83
N ARG A 62 -5.92 -7.59 2.26
CA ARG A 62 -5.68 -7.58 0.82
C ARG A 62 -4.43 -6.84 0.38
N ALA A 63 -4.12 -5.69 0.96
CA ALA A 63 -2.89 -4.97 0.63
C ALA A 63 -1.97 -4.85 1.84
N PHE A 64 -0.68 -4.89 1.55
CA PHE A 64 0.42 -4.85 2.50
C PHE A 64 1.48 -3.93 1.93
N GLY A 65 1.69 -2.79 2.57
CA GLY A 65 2.59 -1.75 2.08
C GLY A 65 3.48 -1.22 3.18
N LEU A 66 4.74 -0.96 2.83
CA LEU A 66 5.69 -0.23 3.66
C LEU A 66 6.10 1.02 2.90
N PHE A 67 6.16 2.16 3.59
CA PHE A 67 6.35 3.46 2.95
C PHE A 67 7.37 4.32 3.67
N ARG A 68 8.00 5.22 2.91
CA ARG A 68 9.05 6.14 3.38
C ARG A 68 10.24 5.41 3.99
N THR A 69 10.50 4.21 3.50
CA THR A 69 11.54 3.33 3.99
C THR A 69 12.90 3.68 3.39
N ASN A 70 13.97 3.21 4.03
CA ASN A 70 15.30 3.19 3.45
C ASN A 70 15.60 1.89 2.68
N LEU A 71 14.56 1.13 2.29
CA LEU A 71 14.74 -0.12 1.57
C LEU A 71 15.37 0.12 0.20
N THR A 72 16.28 -0.76 -0.21
CA THR A 72 16.88 -0.71 -1.54
C THR A 72 15.96 -1.30 -2.60
N ALA A 73 16.26 -1.06 -3.87
CA ALA A 73 15.55 -1.66 -5.00
C ALA A 73 15.56 -3.21 -4.99
N THR A 74 16.52 -3.82 -4.28
CA THR A 74 16.63 -5.28 -4.18
C THR A 74 15.87 -5.86 -2.99
N ALA A 75 15.33 -5.03 -2.10
CA ALA A 75 14.60 -5.51 -0.94
C ALA A 75 13.35 -6.29 -1.35
N GLN A 76 13.05 -7.31 -0.57
CA GLN A 76 11.90 -8.17 -0.74
C GLN A 76 11.03 -8.13 0.52
N ILE A 77 9.72 -8.16 0.31
CA ILE A 77 8.79 -8.56 1.37
C ILE A 77 8.14 -9.90 1.02
N ALA A 78 7.98 -10.75 2.03
CA ALA A 78 7.18 -11.96 1.97
C ALA A 78 6.07 -11.85 3.02
N VAL A 79 4.82 -12.01 2.60
CA VAL A 79 3.65 -11.86 3.45
C VAL A 79 2.97 -13.20 3.61
N THR A 80 2.58 -13.53 4.84
CA THR A 80 1.71 -14.67 5.15
C THR A 80 0.49 -14.19 5.92
N VAL A 81 -0.71 -14.56 5.48
CA VAL A 81 -1.95 -14.37 6.23
C VAL A 81 -2.35 -15.69 6.87
N LEU A 82 -2.67 -15.65 8.16
CA LEU A 82 -3.02 -16.81 8.95
C LEU A 82 -4.40 -16.66 9.60
N SER A 83 -5.01 -17.79 9.95
CA SER A 83 -6.08 -17.86 10.94
C SER A 83 -5.93 -19.08 11.84
N GLY A 84 -5.97 -18.86 13.16
CA GLY A 84 -5.76 -19.90 14.16
C GLY A 84 -4.44 -20.65 13.98
N GLY A 85 -3.41 -19.98 13.46
CA GLY A 85 -2.11 -20.57 13.13
C GLY A 85 -2.01 -21.29 11.77
N ASN A 86 -3.12 -21.44 11.03
CA ASN A 86 -3.09 -22.03 9.68
C ASN A 86 -2.81 -20.96 8.64
N THR A 87 -1.95 -21.26 7.67
CA THR A 87 -1.67 -20.37 6.53
C THR A 87 -2.84 -20.37 5.55
N LEU A 88 -3.37 -19.19 5.26
CA LEU A 88 -4.47 -18.99 4.30
C LEU A 88 -3.99 -18.42 2.97
N TRP A 89 -2.96 -17.58 3.01
CA TRP A 89 -2.39 -16.99 1.81
C TRP A 89 -0.94 -16.59 2.04
N GLN A 90 -0.16 -16.67 0.96
CA GLN A 90 1.22 -16.20 0.92
C GLN A 90 1.47 -15.44 -0.38
N GLY A 91 2.35 -14.44 -0.32
CA GLY A 91 2.79 -13.71 -1.48
C GLY A 91 4.10 -12.97 -1.22
N THR A 92 4.76 -12.54 -2.29
CA THR A 92 6.02 -11.80 -2.22
C THR A 92 6.01 -10.61 -3.16
N ALA A 93 6.70 -9.54 -2.77
CA ALA A 93 6.99 -8.42 -3.66
C ALA A 93 8.48 -8.07 -3.59
N GLN A 94 9.04 -7.68 -4.75
CA GLN A 94 10.42 -7.21 -4.90
C GLN A 94 10.41 -6.11 -5.97
N ALA A 95 9.96 -4.92 -5.57
CA ALA A 95 9.80 -3.76 -6.44
C ALA A 95 9.76 -2.48 -5.60
N VAL A 96 10.83 -2.22 -4.83
CA VAL A 96 10.90 -0.97 -4.06
C VAL A 96 11.08 0.20 -5.03
N ALA A 97 10.19 1.18 -4.96
CA ALA A 97 10.30 2.42 -5.70
C ALA A 97 9.99 3.60 -4.76
N ASN A 98 10.80 4.65 -4.81
CA ASN A 98 10.63 5.86 -3.99
C ASN A 98 10.48 5.58 -2.48
N GLY A 99 11.21 4.58 -1.96
CA GLY A 99 11.15 4.15 -0.56
C GLY A 99 9.86 3.43 -0.19
N GLN A 100 9.13 2.88 -1.17
CA GLN A 100 7.85 2.21 -0.97
C GLN A 100 7.86 0.83 -1.61
N ILE A 101 7.19 -0.12 -0.96
CA ILE A 101 6.92 -1.45 -1.49
C ILE A 101 5.49 -1.83 -1.16
N LEU A 102 4.80 -2.43 -2.12
CA LEU A 102 3.40 -2.81 -2.01
C LEU A 102 3.21 -4.22 -2.55
N LEU A 103 2.49 -5.03 -1.78
CA LEU A 103 1.97 -6.32 -2.20
C LEU A 103 0.45 -6.31 -2.07
N VAL A 104 -0.23 -6.70 -3.14
CA VAL A 104 -1.70 -6.80 -3.17
C VAL A 104 -2.08 -8.23 -3.50
N ALA A 105 -2.80 -8.88 -2.59
CA ALA A 105 -3.40 -10.19 -2.82
C ALA A 105 -4.46 -10.09 -3.93
N PRO A 106 -4.58 -11.11 -4.80
CA PRO A 106 -5.50 -11.06 -5.93
C PRO A 106 -6.96 -10.86 -5.50
N MET A 107 -7.32 -11.40 -4.34
CA MET A 107 -8.62 -11.25 -3.68
C MET A 107 -8.43 -11.00 -2.18
N ALA A 108 -9.50 -10.56 -1.51
CA ALA A 108 -9.48 -10.41 -0.06
C ALA A 108 -9.36 -11.79 0.62
N VAL A 109 -8.52 -11.88 1.64
CA VAL A 109 -8.27 -13.09 2.44
C VAL A 109 -8.71 -12.80 3.87
N THR A 110 -9.60 -13.61 4.44
CA THR A 110 -10.09 -13.41 5.80
C THR A 110 -9.21 -14.18 6.80
N GLY A 111 -8.49 -13.47 7.67
CA GLY A 111 -7.60 -14.06 8.67
C GLY A 111 -7.47 -13.21 9.94
N ASP A 112 -6.85 -13.73 10.98
CA ASP A 112 -6.63 -13.02 12.26
C ASP A 112 -5.21 -12.46 12.41
N THR A 113 -4.27 -12.92 11.59
CA THR A 113 -2.87 -12.54 11.70
C THR A 113 -2.26 -12.35 10.33
N ALA A 114 -1.46 -11.32 10.14
CA ALA A 114 -0.59 -11.14 8.99
C ALA A 114 0.87 -11.01 9.45
N THR A 115 1.78 -11.73 8.81
CA THR A 115 3.22 -11.57 8.98
C THR A 115 3.83 -10.98 7.72
N ILE A 116 4.73 -10.01 7.88
CA ILE A 116 5.50 -9.38 6.81
C ILE A 116 6.97 -9.60 7.14
N GLN A 117 7.60 -10.54 6.43
CA GLN A 117 9.04 -10.74 6.46
C GLN A 117 9.69 -9.78 5.47
N ILE A 118 10.74 -9.10 5.91
CA ILE A 118 11.46 -8.07 5.16
C ILE A 118 12.90 -8.53 5.06
N THR A 119 13.47 -8.48 3.86
CA THR A 119 14.88 -8.81 3.62
C THR A 119 15.46 -7.81 2.64
N ASP A 120 16.55 -7.14 3.03
CA ASP A 120 17.26 -6.15 2.23
C ASP A 120 18.78 -6.28 2.45
N ALA A 121 19.33 -7.44 2.06
CA ALA A 121 20.72 -7.80 2.39
C ALA A 121 21.77 -6.80 1.86
N ALA A 122 21.45 -6.06 0.80
CA ALA A 122 22.33 -5.07 0.18
C ALA A 122 22.12 -3.64 0.73
N ASN A 123 21.37 -3.47 1.82
CA ASN A 123 21.12 -2.15 2.40
C ASN A 123 22.45 -1.50 2.88
N PRO A 124 22.88 -0.38 2.29
CA PRO A 124 24.17 0.23 2.61
C PRO A 124 24.18 0.88 4.00
N ASP A 125 23.01 1.19 4.56
CA ASP A 125 22.90 1.80 5.89
C ASP A 125 23.14 0.77 7.01
N GLY A 126 23.02 -0.53 6.70
CA GLY A 126 23.16 -1.62 7.67
C GLY A 126 21.99 -1.76 8.66
N PHE A 127 20.92 -0.98 8.49
CA PHE A 127 19.69 -1.04 9.28
C PHE A 127 18.45 -0.86 8.40
N LEU A 128 17.29 -1.34 8.87
CA LEU A 128 16.00 -1.01 8.25
C LEU A 128 15.30 0.10 9.03
N SER A 129 14.73 1.08 8.34
CA SER A 129 13.94 2.16 8.90
C SER A 129 12.61 2.24 8.17
N ILE A 130 11.52 1.98 8.89
CA ILE A 130 10.17 1.85 8.33
C ILE A 130 9.25 2.83 9.09
N PRO A 131 9.02 4.04 8.54
CA PRO A 131 8.18 5.03 9.19
C PRO A 131 6.68 4.78 9.11
N LEU A 132 6.22 4.12 8.05
CA LEU A 132 4.80 3.95 7.78
C LEU A 132 4.51 2.57 7.19
N ALA A 133 3.44 1.94 7.66
CA ALA A 133 2.96 0.67 7.16
C ALA A 133 1.44 0.70 6.98
N TYR A 134 0.98 -0.04 5.98
CA TYR A 134 -0.42 -0.34 5.75
C TYR A 134 -0.60 -1.85 5.63
N ALA A 135 -1.55 -2.40 6.38
CA ALA A 135 -2.02 -3.77 6.16
C ALA A 135 -3.52 -3.81 6.42
N GLY A 136 -4.29 -4.28 5.44
CA GLY A 136 -5.74 -4.27 5.58
C GLY A 136 -6.48 -4.50 4.26
N PRO A 137 -7.80 -4.30 4.27
CA PRO A 137 -8.64 -4.48 3.10
C PRO A 137 -8.53 -3.30 2.14
N ILE A 138 -8.51 -3.60 0.84
CA ILE A 138 -8.63 -2.59 -0.21
C ILE A 138 -9.87 -2.85 -1.06
N TRP A 139 -10.54 -1.76 -1.41
CA TRP A 139 -11.61 -1.76 -2.39
C TRP A 139 -11.00 -1.33 -3.71
N GLN A 140 -11.36 -2.01 -4.78
CA GLN A 140 -10.93 -1.63 -6.13
C GLN A 140 -12.15 -1.65 -7.06
N PRO A 141 -12.30 -0.67 -7.95
CA PRO A 141 -13.30 -0.73 -9.00
C PRO A 141 -13.07 -1.97 -9.88
N VAL A 142 -14.16 -2.67 -10.24
CA VAL A 142 -14.11 -3.84 -11.13
C VAL A 142 -13.63 -3.48 -12.53
N ARG A 143 -13.86 -2.23 -12.95
CA ARG A 143 -13.33 -1.64 -14.18
C ARG A 143 -12.52 -0.40 -13.82
N ASN A 144 -11.20 -0.56 -13.77
CA ASN A 144 -10.26 0.56 -13.67
C ASN A 144 -9.97 1.09 -15.08
N TYR A 145 -10.89 1.89 -15.61
CA TYR A 145 -10.56 2.72 -16.77
C TYR A 145 -9.78 3.93 -16.27
N SER A 146 -8.46 3.83 -16.30
CA SER A 146 -7.56 4.99 -16.28
C SER A 146 -7.19 5.27 -17.73
N THR A 147 -7.92 6.17 -18.40
CA THR A 147 -7.39 6.89 -19.56
C THR A 147 -6.61 8.06 -19.01
N ASP A 148 -5.27 7.95 -19.05
CA ASP A 148 -4.29 9.00 -18.74
C ASP A 148 -4.87 10.23 -18.03
N SER A 149 -4.88 10.19 -16.71
CA SER A 149 -5.11 11.37 -15.89
C SER A 149 -3.85 12.23 -15.90
N THR A 150 -3.53 12.85 -17.04
CA THR A 150 -2.68 14.05 -17.00
C THR A 150 -3.43 15.12 -16.22
N ALA A 151 -2.77 15.76 -15.25
CA ALA A 151 -3.28 16.94 -14.56
C ALA A 151 -3.29 18.14 -15.52
N ASP A 152 -4.06 18.03 -16.58
CA ASP A 152 -4.34 19.10 -17.51
C ASP A 152 -5.85 19.18 -17.70
N ARG A 153 -6.33 20.42 -17.85
CA ARG A 153 -7.74 20.75 -17.70
C ARG A 153 -8.55 20.22 -18.88
N THR A 154 -9.14 19.03 -18.74
CA THR A 154 -10.05 18.49 -19.75
C THR A 154 -11.36 19.28 -19.77
N LEU A 155 -11.60 19.96 -20.89
CA LEU A 155 -12.84 20.66 -21.20
C LEU A 155 -13.97 19.64 -21.40
N GLY A 156 -15.10 19.82 -20.72
CA GLY A 156 -16.30 19.02 -20.99
C GLY A 156 -16.82 19.30 -22.40
N GLN A 157 -17.10 18.24 -23.16
CA GLN A 157 -17.74 18.29 -24.46
C GLN A 157 -19.10 17.58 -24.32
N ASP A 158 -20.20 18.32 -24.44
CA ASP A 158 -21.53 17.72 -24.55
C ASP A 158 -21.76 17.32 -26.01
N SER A 159 -21.89 16.02 -26.27
CA SER A 159 -22.32 15.50 -27.56
C SER A 159 -23.84 15.48 -27.63
N VAL A 160 -24.42 16.31 -28.50
CA VAL A 160 -25.85 16.22 -28.84
C VAL A 160 -25.97 15.41 -30.13
N THR A 161 -26.41 14.17 -30.00
CA THR A 161 -26.69 13.30 -31.16
C THR A 161 -28.03 13.70 -31.78
N THR A 162 -28.04 14.11 -33.04
CA THR A 162 -29.29 14.19 -33.83
C THR A 162 -29.59 12.83 -34.47
N LEU A 163 -30.87 12.52 -34.71
CA LEU A 163 -31.37 11.23 -35.24
C LEU A 163 -30.79 10.77 -36.60
N GLY A 164 -29.89 11.54 -37.22
CA GLY A 164 -29.19 11.21 -38.48
C GLY A 164 -27.68 10.91 -38.34
N GLY A 165 -27.11 10.85 -37.13
CA GLY A 165 -25.77 10.30 -36.89
C GLY A 165 -24.56 11.15 -37.32
N ALA A 166 -24.74 12.42 -37.70
CA ALA A 166 -23.62 13.34 -37.96
C ALA A 166 -23.29 14.16 -36.70
N GLU A 167 -22.03 14.06 -36.21
CA GLU A 167 -21.54 14.80 -35.04
C GLU A 167 -20.75 16.04 -35.51
N PHE A 168 -21.20 17.24 -35.11
CA PHE A 168 -20.49 18.49 -35.36
C PHE A 168 -19.90 19.03 -34.07
N VAL A 169 -18.57 19.15 -34.02
CA VAL A 169 -17.84 19.72 -32.88
C VAL A 169 -17.88 21.24 -32.95
N SER A 170 -18.50 21.90 -31.96
CA SER A 170 -18.51 23.36 -31.82
C SER A 170 -17.76 23.77 -30.55
N THR A 171 -16.58 24.37 -30.70
CA THR A 171 -15.82 24.93 -29.59
C THR A 171 -16.35 26.32 -29.24
N ARG A 172 -16.85 26.52 -28.01
CA ARG A 172 -17.15 27.85 -27.47
C ARG A 172 -16.19 28.21 -26.33
N TRP A 173 -15.64 29.41 -26.42
CA TRP A 173 -14.79 30.05 -25.42
C TRP A 173 -15.62 30.94 -24.50
N TYR A 174 -15.18 31.13 -23.25
CA TYR A 174 -15.66 32.19 -22.37
C TYR A 174 -14.47 32.91 -21.74
N GLN A 175 -14.42 34.23 -21.98
CA GLN A 175 -13.50 35.18 -21.35
C GLN A 175 -14.04 35.55 -19.97
N ARG A 176 -13.21 35.47 -18.92
CA ARG A 176 -13.54 36.01 -17.60
C ARG A 176 -13.16 37.50 -17.53
N LYS A 177 -14.04 38.32 -16.95
CA LYS A 177 -13.66 39.61 -16.36
C LYS A 177 -12.98 39.37 -15.03
#